data_AF-A0A0A6D9J1-F1
#
_entry.id   AF-A0A0A6D9J1-F1
#
_cell.length_a   1.000
_cell.length_b   1.000
_cell.length_c   1.000
_cell.angle_alpha   90.00
_cell.angle_beta   90.00
_cell.angle_gamma   90.00
#
_symmetry.space_group_name_H-M   'P 1'
#
loop_
_entity.id
_entity.type
_entity.pdbx_description
1 polymer ?
#
loop_
_entity_poly.entity_id
_entity_poly.type
_entity_poly.pdbx_seq_one_letter_code
_entity_poly.pdbx_strand_id
1 'polypeptide(L)'
;MTNKSDIYSLIKKINTAIKHDKLSEDFIASSANELVNLGFKSYDTKKFPELLKLPPPLEQVGNSPTNLAEALLWKLGKWNTYKAFAKNYNNKNFKVSTNGGIVFSAFAKHLQHDKNPIYDQHTIRALWAVRPFNQEESSLCKKLLFDRKENWKAVGSGDDGSCYELFVKQIDEICTKNKIDNKILDKLLMSLGQALKNATKATKNSISLESDYKRFEKFLDPTQNASQLIET
;
A
#
# COMPACT_ATOMS: atom_id res chain seq x y z
N MET A 1 14.69 10.36 -18.49
CA MET A 1 13.58 9.52 -18.99
C MET A 1 13.63 8.22 -18.22
N THR A 2 12.58 7.88 -17.46
CA THR A 2 12.54 6.62 -16.72
C THR A 2 12.03 5.52 -17.63
N ASN A 3 12.87 4.52 -17.92
CA ASN A 3 12.52 3.46 -18.84
C ASN A 3 11.60 2.47 -18.11
N LYS A 4 10.37 2.29 -18.61
CA LYS A 4 9.37 1.39 -17.98
C LYS A 4 9.95 -0.01 -17.76
N SER A 5 10.80 -0.47 -18.68
CA SER A 5 11.51 -1.75 -18.58
C SER A 5 12.21 -1.96 -17.24
N ASP A 6 12.74 -0.89 -16.65
CA ASP A 6 13.58 -0.98 -15.46
C ASP A 6 12.75 -1.14 -14.18
N ILE A 7 11.60 -0.44 -14.08
CA ILE A 7 10.68 -0.66 -12.95
C ILE A 7 10.06 -2.06 -12.99
N TYR A 8 9.80 -2.60 -14.19
CA TYR A 8 9.34 -3.98 -14.34
C TYR A 8 10.39 -5.00 -13.88
N SER A 9 11.65 -4.78 -14.25
CA SER A 9 12.76 -5.62 -13.80
C SER A 9 12.83 -5.66 -12.27
N LEU A 10 12.72 -4.50 -11.62
CA LEU A 10 12.72 -4.41 -10.17
C LEU A 10 11.51 -5.12 -9.53
N ILE A 11 10.31 -4.96 -10.09
CA ILE A 11 9.11 -5.67 -9.61
C ILE A 11 9.30 -7.18 -9.70
N LYS A 12 9.82 -7.69 -10.81
CA LYS A 12 10.11 -9.12 -11.00
C LYS A 12 11.14 -9.62 -9.99
N LYS A 13 12.19 -8.84 -9.75
CA LYS A 13 13.23 -9.12 -8.75
C LYS A 13 12.64 -9.22 -7.34
N ILE A 14 11.81 -8.27 -6.93
CA ILE A 14 11.12 -8.28 -5.62
C ILE A 14 10.16 -9.46 -5.52
N ASN A 15 9.34 -9.71 -6.55
CA ASN A 15 8.44 -10.86 -6.61
C ASN A 15 9.18 -12.18 -6.44
N THR A 16 10.31 -12.36 -7.14
CA THR A 16 11.16 -13.55 -7.02
C THR A 16 11.68 -13.70 -5.60
N ALA A 17 12.14 -12.61 -4.98
CA ALA A 17 12.60 -12.64 -3.59
C ALA A 17 11.48 -13.02 -2.60
N ILE A 18 10.26 -12.50 -2.79
CA ILE A 18 9.08 -12.89 -1.98
C ILE A 18 8.77 -14.37 -2.16
N LYS A 19 8.72 -14.87 -3.40
CA LYS A 19 8.34 -16.26 -3.70
C LYS A 19 9.30 -17.28 -3.12
N HIS A 20 10.58 -16.93 -3.04
CA HIS A 20 11.64 -17.82 -2.58
C HIS A 20 12.10 -17.55 -1.15
N ASP A 21 11.37 -16.71 -0.39
CA ASP A 21 11.71 -16.33 0.98
C ASP A 21 13.16 -15.81 1.12
N LYS A 22 13.56 -14.95 0.16
CA LYS A 22 14.91 -14.33 0.07
C LYS A 22 14.89 -12.81 0.27
N LEU A 23 13.83 -12.26 0.90
CA LEU A 23 13.81 -10.86 1.30
C LEU A 23 14.69 -10.68 2.53
N SER A 24 15.72 -9.85 2.41
CA SER A 24 16.53 -9.36 3.54
C SER A 24 16.45 -7.84 3.62
N GLU A 25 16.85 -7.26 4.75
CA GLU A 25 16.94 -5.80 4.88
C GLU A 25 17.89 -5.19 3.83
N ASP A 26 19.02 -5.84 3.54
CA ASP A 26 19.95 -5.41 2.49
C ASP A 26 19.33 -5.44 1.09
N PHE A 27 18.54 -6.47 0.80
CA PHE A 27 17.81 -6.56 -0.46
C PHE A 27 16.78 -5.43 -0.57
N ILE A 28 16.07 -5.14 0.51
CA ILE A 28 15.07 -4.07 0.57
C ILE A 28 15.74 -2.70 0.39
N ALA A 29 16.84 -2.44 1.09
CA ALA A 29 17.62 -1.22 0.96
C ALA A 29 18.16 -1.05 -0.47
N SER A 30 18.72 -2.12 -1.04
CA SER A 30 19.20 -2.12 -2.43
C SER A 30 18.09 -1.83 -3.43
N SER A 31 16.92 -2.43 -3.24
CA SER A 31 15.74 -2.20 -4.09
C SER A 31 15.21 -0.77 -3.97
N ALA A 32 15.24 -0.18 -2.77
CA ALA A 32 14.86 1.21 -2.56
C ALA A 32 15.85 2.17 -3.24
N ASN A 33 17.15 1.89 -3.19
CA ASN A 33 18.17 2.66 -3.91
C ASN A 33 18.01 2.52 -5.43
N GLU A 34 17.67 1.33 -5.91
CA GLU A 34 17.39 1.09 -7.33
C GLU A 34 16.22 1.98 -7.81
N LEU A 35 15.13 2.10 -7.03
CA LEU A 35 14.04 3.04 -7.36
C LEU A 35 14.51 4.50 -7.49
N VAL A 36 15.39 4.94 -6.60
CA VAL A 36 15.95 6.30 -6.63
C VAL A 36 16.82 6.50 -7.88
N ASN A 37 17.66 5.52 -8.22
CA ASN A 37 18.49 5.55 -9.42
C ASN A 37 17.66 5.59 -10.71
N LEU A 38 16.46 5.02 -10.71
CA LEU A 38 15.49 5.11 -11.81
C LEU A 38 14.78 6.48 -11.88
N GLY A 39 15.08 7.40 -10.97
CA GLY A 39 14.51 8.75 -10.91
C GLY A 39 13.19 8.83 -10.16
N PHE A 40 12.81 7.79 -9.40
CA PHE A 40 11.65 7.86 -8.51
C PHE A 40 12.04 8.42 -7.14
N LYS A 41 11.03 8.86 -6.38
CA LYS A 41 11.25 9.41 -5.04
C LYS A 41 11.43 8.28 -4.04
N SER A 42 12.39 8.45 -3.13
CA SER A 42 12.50 7.64 -1.93
C SER A 42 11.33 7.89 -0.98
N TYR A 43 11.20 7.03 0.02
CA TYR A 43 10.32 7.27 1.16
C TYR A 43 10.62 8.64 1.80
N ASP A 44 9.58 9.45 2.00
CA ASP A 44 9.70 10.80 2.54
C ASP A 44 9.41 10.78 4.05
N THR A 45 10.46 10.61 4.86
CA THR A 45 10.35 10.57 6.33
C THR A 45 9.88 11.89 6.94
N LYS A 46 9.94 13.01 6.19
CA LYS A 46 9.40 14.30 6.65
C LYS A 46 7.89 14.36 6.48
N LYS A 47 7.35 13.76 5.41
CA LYS A 47 5.90 13.68 5.17
C LYS A 47 5.23 12.55 5.93
N PHE A 48 5.94 11.44 6.09
CA PHE A 48 5.45 10.24 6.76
C PHE A 48 6.42 9.88 7.90
N PRO A 49 6.55 10.75 8.92
CA PRO A 49 7.39 10.45 10.06
C PRO A 49 6.82 9.24 10.79
N GLU A 50 7.70 8.52 11.49
CA GLU A 50 7.24 7.56 12.47
C GLU A 50 6.37 8.30 13.49
N LEU A 51 5.15 7.81 13.69
CA LEU A 51 4.32 8.31 14.77
C LEU A 51 5.00 7.87 16.05
N LEU A 52 5.69 8.79 16.72
CA LEU A 52 6.17 8.58 18.08
C LEU A 52 4.97 8.09 18.88
N LYS A 53 5.17 7.09 19.76
CA LYS A 53 4.23 6.87 20.86
C LYS A 53 3.92 8.25 21.39
N LEU A 54 2.64 8.63 21.39
CA LEU A 54 2.19 9.93 21.86
C LEU A 54 3.06 10.26 23.08
N PRO A 55 3.75 11.42 23.11
CA PRO A 55 4.50 11.78 24.30
C PRO A 55 3.59 11.54 25.51
N PRO A 56 4.15 11.11 26.66
CA PRO A 56 3.34 10.86 27.86
C PRO A 56 2.34 11.99 27.98
N PRO A 57 1.07 11.67 28.36
CA PRO A 57 -0.03 12.62 28.28
C PRO A 57 0.49 13.96 28.74
N LEU A 58 0.23 15.01 27.97
CA LEU A 58 0.57 16.38 28.30
C LEU A 58 -0.28 16.77 29.54
N GLU A 59 -0.03 16.11 30.67
CA GLU A 59 -0.71 16.25 31.95
C GLU A 59 -0.47 17.64 32.53
N GLN A 60 0.46 18.41 31.93
CA GLN A 60 0.70 19.82 32.25
C GLN A 60 0.11 20.81 31.23
N VAL A 61 -0.58 20.36 30.17
CA VAL A 61 -1.17 21.26 29.15
C VAL A 61 -2.67 21.00 28.92
N GLY A 62 -3.38 20.30 29.81
CA GLY A 62 -4.83 20.08 29.71
C GLY A 62 -5.32 19.58 28.33
N ASN A 63 -6.59 19.82 28.00
CA ASN A 63 -7.18 19.44 26.69
C ASN A 63 -6.62 20.24 25.48
N SER A 64 -5.68 21.16 25.69
CA SER A 64 -5.23 22.13 24.67
C SER A 64 -4.63 21.49 23.40
N PRO A 65 -3.76 20.47 23.46
CA PRO A 65 -3.17 19.85 22.26
C PRO A 65 -4.19 19.08 21.42
N THR A 66 -5.11 18.36 22.07
CA THR A 66 -6.21 17.66 21.39
C THR A 66 -7.18 18.64 20.76
N ASN A 67 -7.59 19.67 21.50
CA ASN A 67 -8.46 20.75 21.00
C ASN A 67 -7.82 21.48 19.81
N LEU A 68 -6.50 21.70 19.84
CA LEU A 68 -5.76 22.31 18.75
C LEU A 68 -5.77 21.44 17.48
N ALA A 69 -5.54 20.14 17.61
CA ALA A 69 -5.60 19.20 16.49
C ALA A 69 -7.02 19.12 15.90
N GLU A 70 -8.05 19.04 16.76
CA GLU A 70 -9.46 19.06 16.35
C GLU A 70 -9.84 20.37 15.65
N ALA A 71 -9.44 21.51 16.20
CA ALA A 71 -9.68 22.84 15.63
C ALA A 71 -8.98 23.00 14.28
N LEU A 72 -7.75 22.49 14.13
CA LEU A 72 -7.03 22.48 12.85
C LEU A 72 -7.78 21.63 11.82
N LEU A 73 -8.20 20.41 12.18
CA LEU A 73 -8.96 19.54 11.29
C LEU A 73 -10.32 20.16 10.91
N TRP A 74 -10.96 20.86 11.84
CA TRP A 74 -12.15 21.66 11.55
C TRP A 74 -11.87 22.78 10.55
N LYS A 75 -10.82 23.58 10.79
CA LYS A 75 -10.42 24.69 9.90
C LYS A 75 -10.05 24.20 8.48
N LEU A 76 -9.47 23.01 8.36
CA LEU A 76 -9.15 22.37 7.08
C LEU A 76 -10.35 21.68 6.41
N GLY A 77 -11.55 21.76 7.00
CA GLY A 77 -12.77 21.12 6.48
C GLY A 77 -12.74 19.58 6.58
N LYS A 78 -11.89 19.02 7.45
CA LYS A 78 -11.71 17.58 7.66
C LYS A 78 -12.41 17.05 8.92
N TRP A 79 -13.21 17.89 9.59
CA TRP A 79 -13.91 17.53 10.84
C TRP A 79 -14.76 16.26 10.73
N ASN A 80 -15.54 16.11 9.67
CA ASN A 80 -16.39 14.93 9.51
C ASN A 80 -15.57 13.65 9.27
N THR A 81 -14.44 13.76 8.54
CA THR A 81 -13.48 12.66 8.39
C THR A 81 -12.86 12.28 9.73
N TYR A 82 -12.44 13.27 10.52
CA TYR A 82 -11.89 13.05 11.86
C TYR A 82 -12.90 12.38 12.80
N LYS A 83 -14.15 12.86 12.87
CA LYS A 83 -15.20 12.22 13.68
C LYS A 83 -15.45 10.78 13.28
N ALA A 84 -15.51 10.49 11.98
CA ALA A 84 -15.65 9.12 11.48
C ALA A 84 -14.44 8.26 11.88
N PHE A 85 -13.23 8.81 11.72
CA PHE A 85 -11.98 8.16 12.09
C PHE A 85 -11.92 7.82 13.60
N ALA A 86 -12.18 8.80 14.47
CA ALA A 86 -12.20 8.61 15.93
C ALA A 86 -13.31 7.63 16.37
N LYS A 87 -14.49 7.69 15.75
CA LYS A 87 -15.57 6.72 15.99
C LYS A 87 -15.15 5.29 15.64
N ASN A 88 -14.45 5.11 14.52
CA ASN A 88 -13.96 3.80 14.08
C ASN A 88 -12.84 3.29 14.99
N TYR A 89 -11.94 4.17 15.45
CA TYR A 89 -10.89 3.83 16.41
C TYR A 89 -11.47 3.37 17.76
N ASN A 90 -12.56 3.97 18.24
CA ASN A 90 -13.14 3.61 19.55
C ASN A 90 -14.09 2.40 19.50
N ASN A 91 -14.45 1.91 18.31
CA ASN A 91 -15.36 0.78 18.15
C ASN A 91 -14.59 -0.51 17.85
N LYS A 92 -14.29 -1.29 18.90
CA LYS A 92 -13.55 -2.57 18.82
C LYS A 92 -14.23 -3.62 17.93
N ASN A 93 -15.54 -3.52 17.71
CA ASN A 93 -16.34 -4.45 16.90
C ASN A 93 -16.65 -3.92 15.49
N PHE A 94 -16.04 -2.80 15.08
CA PHE A 94 -16.33 -2.17 13.79
C PHE A 94 -15.78 -3.00 12.63
N LYS A 95 -16.67 -3.36 11.70
CA LYS A 95 -16.28 -3.78 10.35
C LYS A 95 -15.98 -2.52 9.54
N VAL A 96 -14.85 -2.53 8.83
CA VAL A 96 -14.38 -1.40 8.01
C VAL A 96 -15.53 -0.91 7.11
N SER A 97 -15.83 0.39 7.17
CA SER A 97 -16.94 0.99 6.41
C SER A 97 -16.41 1.93 5.33
N THR A 98 -17.16 2.01 4.24
CA THR A 98 -16.98 2.96 3.14
C THR A 98 -17.23 4.41 3.56
N ASN A 99 -18.02 4.64 4.61
CA ASN A 99 -18.32 5.97 5.13
C ASN A 99 -17.09 6.57 5.84
N GLY A 100 -16.49 7.61 5.25
CA GLY A 100 -15.28 8.25 5.76
C GLY A 100 -13.98 7.84 5.06
N GLY A 101 -14.05 6.88 4.12
CA GLY A 101 -12.90 6.36 3.38
C GLY A 101 -12.31 5.11 4.02
N ILE A 102 -12.26 4.02 3.26
CA ILE A 102 -11.86 2.67 3.72
C ILE A 102 -10.46 2.69 4.31
N VAL A 103 -9.52 3.40 3.68
CA VAL A 103 -8.14 3.53 4.18
C VAL A 103 -8.11 4.23 5.53
N PHE A 104 -8.93 5.25 5.75
CA PHE A 104 -9.04 5.93 7.05
C PHE A 104 -9.70 5.03 8.10
N SER A 105 -10.77 4.32 7.75
CA SER A 105 -11.45 3.36 8.64
C SER A 105 -10.54 2.19 9.02
N ALA A 106 -9.80 1.65 8.06
CA ALA A 106 -8.85 0.57 8.25
C ALA A 106 -7.62 1.01 9.05
N PHE A 107 -7.10 2.21 8.79
CA PHE A 107 -6.07 2.87 9.59
C PHE A 107 -6.52 3.00 11.04
N ALA A 108 -7.73 3.48 11.31
CA ALA A 108 -8.25 3.66 12.66
C ALA A 108 -8.28 2.33 13.44
N LYS A 109 -8.71 1.24 12.81
CA LYS A 109 -8.68 -0.10 13.41
C LYS A 109 -7.23 -0.58 13.62
N HIS A 110 -6.36 -0.32 12.66
CA HIS A 110 -4.96 -0.72 12.70
C HIS A 110 -4.16 -0.03 13.80
N LEU A 111 -4.46 1.24 14.11
CA LEU A 111 -3.86 1.97 15.22
C LEU A 111 -4.14 1.36 16.61
N GLN A 112 -5.12 0.46 16.75
CA GLN A 112 -5.29 -0.30 17.99
C GLN A 112 -4.17 -1.33 18.22
N HIS A 113 -3.34 -1.59 17.20
CA HIS A 113 -2.23 -2.54 17.23
C HIS A 113 -0.90 -1.81 17.01
N ASP A 114 -0.26 -1.36 18.10
CA ASP A 114 0.97 -0.57 18.15
C ASP A 114 2.20 -1.13 17.39
N LYS A 115 2.13 -2.37 16.90
CA LYS A 115 3.27 -3.07 16.30
C LYS A 115 3.40 -2.90 14.80
N ASN A 116 2.35 -2.47 14.10
CA ASN A 116 2.33 -2.48 12.65
C ASN A 116 2.38 -1.05 12.05
N PRO A 117 3.11 -0.85 10.92
CA PRO A 117 3.13 0.42 10.22
C PRO A 117 1.76 0.73 9.60
N ILE A 118 1.45 2.01 9.48
CA ILE A 118 0.29 2.46 8.73
C ILE A 118 0.52 2.18 7.24
N TYR A 119 -0.31 1.32 6.68
CA TYR A 119 -0.27 1.02 5.26
C TYR A 119 -1.13 1.99 4.45
N ASP A 120 -0.49 2.81 3.63
CA ASP A 120 -1.19 3.65 2.66
C ASP A 120 -1.66 2.82 1.45
N GLN A 121 -2.63 3.34 0.71
CA GLN A 121 -3.06 2.76 -0.57
C GLN A 121 -1.89 2.50 -1.55
N HIS A 122 -0.81 3.29 -1.49
CA HIS A 122 0.39 3.07 -2.30
C HIS A 122 1.04 1.73 -1.98
N THR A 123 1.15 1.37 -0.70
CA THR A 123 1.68 0.08 -0.27
C THR A 123 0.83 -1.07 -0.83
N ILE A 124 -0.50 -0.92 -0.84
CA ILE A 124 -1.42 -1.90 -1.43
C ILE A 124 -1.21 -2.04 -2.95
N ARG A 125 -1.03 -0.92 -3.67
CA ARG A 125 -0.69 -0.95 -5.12
C ARG A 125 0.61 -1.70 -5.39
N ALA A 126 1.62 -1.49 -4.54
CA ALA A 126 2.90 -2.16 -4.69
C ALA A 126 2.79 -3.66 -4.44
N LEU A 127 2.09 -4.07 -3.37
CA LEU A 127 1.88 -5.47 -3.09
C LEU A 127 1.14 -6.18 -4.23
N TRP A 128 0.12 -5.51 -4.81
CA TRP A 128 -0.56 -5.99 -6.02
C TRP A 128 0.38 -6.23 -7.20
N ALA A 129 1.42 -5.42 -7.35
CA ALA A 129 2.37 -5.58 -8.44
C ALA A 129 3.43 -6.66 -8.17
N VAL A 130 3.86 -6.83 -6.92
CA VAL A 130 4.97 -7.73 -6.56
C VAL A 130 4.51 -9.10 -6.05
N ARG A 131 3.22 -9.31 -5.80
CA ARG A 131 2.66 -10.60 -5.39
C ARG A 131 1.49 -10.97 -6.30
N PRO A 132 1.44 -12.18 -6.88
CA PRO A 132 0.27 -12.66 -7.58
C PRO A 132 -0.85 -12.90 -6.57
N PHE A 133 -1.98 -12.22 -6.77
CA PHE A 133 -3.23 -12.55 -6.12
C PHE A 133 -3.91 -13.67 -6.90
N ASN A 134 -4.54 -14.61 -6.21
CA ASN A 134 -5.47 -15.53 -6.89
C ASN A 134 -6.71 -14.77 -7.40
N GLN A 135 -7.59 -15.44 -8.15
CA GLN A 135 -8.74 -14.78 -8.76
C GLN A 135 -9.73 -14.16 -7.74
N GLU A 136 -9.89 -14.80 -6.59
CA GLU A 136 -10.76 -14.33 -5.51
C GLU A 136 -10.16 -13.09 -4.83
N GLU A 137 -8.91 -13.19 -4.39
CA GLU A 137 -8.12 -12.10 -3.83
C GLU A 137 -8.05 -10.88 -4.77
N SER A 138 -7.85 -11.16 -6.06
CA SER A 138 -7.83 -10.14 -7.11
C SER A 138 -9.15 -9.39 -7.19
N SER A 139 -10.27 -10.10 -7.08
CA SER A 139 -11.61 -9.49 -7.16
C SER A 139 -11.90 -8.57 -5.98
N LEU A 140 -11.44 -8.93 -4.78
CA LEU A 140 -11.56 -8.09 -3.58
C LEU A 140 -10.78 -6.79 -3.76
N CYS A 141 -9.51 -6.89 -4.13
CA CYS A 141 -8.65 -5.73 -4.25
C CYS A 141 -8.86 -4.90 -5.52
N LYS A 142 -9.41 -5.48 -6.61
CA LYS A 142 -9.75 -4.72 -7.82
C LYS A 142 -10.74 -3.60 -7.52
N LYS A 143 -11.77 -3.89 -6.71
CA LYS A 143 -12.78 -2.91 -6.30
C LYS A 143 -12.13 -1.73 -5.57
N LEU A 144 -11.21 -1.99 -4.65
CA LEU A 144 -10.52 -0.94 -3.90
C LEU A 144 -9.62 -0.07 -4.79
N LEU A 145 -8.86 -0.70 -5.69
CA LEU A 145 -7.71 -0.09 -6.36
C LEU A 145 -8.01 0.50 -7.74
N PHE A 146 -9.01 -0.03 -8.46
CA PHE A 146 -9.30 0.35 -9.84
C PHE A 146 -10.68 0.99 -10.01
N ASP A 147 -10.79 1.90 -10.97
CA ASP A 147 -12.06 2.44 -11.44
C ASP A 147 -12.73 1.51 -12.47
N ARG A 148 -13.93 1.87 -12.94
CA ARG A 148 -14.69 1.07 -13.93
C ARG A 148 -14.00 0.95 -15.29
N LYS A 149 -12.96 1.77 -15.55
CA LYS A 149 -12.15 1.77 -16.76
C LYS A 149 -10.79 1.10 -16.50
N GLU A 150 -10.69 0.33 -15.41
CA GLU A 150 -9.47 -0.37 -14.96
C GLU A 150 -8.25 0.53 -14.73
N ASN A 151 -8.47 1.82 -14.44
CA ASN A 151 -7.39 2.71 -14.06
C ASN A 151 -7.18 2.72 -12.56
N TRP A 152 -5.93 2.90 -12.11
CA TRP A 152 -5.64 3.17 -10.70
C TRP A 152 -6.47 4.36 -10.20
N LYS A 153 -7.29 4.11 -9.18
CA LYS A 153 -7.99 5.17 -8.46
C LYS A 153 -6.99 6.12 -7.82
N ALA A 154 -7.34 7.40 -7.75
CA ALA A 154 -6.55 8.37 -6.99
C ALA A 154 -6.59 8.09 -5.48
N VAL A 155 -7.74 7.62 -5.00
CA VAL A 155 -8.07 7.27 -3.61
C VAL A 155 -8.82 5.94 -3.61
N GLY A 156 -8.38 4.98 -2.80
CA GLY A 156 -9.05 3.68 -2.67
C GLY A 156 -10.50 3.82 -2.19
N SER A 157 -11.43 3.10 -2.82
CA SER A 157 -12.88 3.18 -2.53
C SER A 157 -13.64 1.96 -3.06
N GLY A 158 -14.86 1.70 -2.57
CA GLY A 158 -15.77 0.67 -3.13
C GLY A 158 -15.52 -0.77 -2.67
N ASP A 159 -14.74 -0.94 -1.62
CA ASP A 159 -14.47 -2.20 -0.93
C ASP A 159 -15.06 -2.15 0.51
N ASP A 160 -15.28 -3.30 1.13
CA ASP A 160 -15.79 -3.41 2.51
C ASP A 160 -14.67 -3.55 3.56
N GLY A 161 -13.42 -3.31 3.15
CA GLY A 161 -12.21 -3.47 3.94
C GLY A 161 -11.58 -4.85 3.82
N SER A 162 -12.22 -5.81 3.16
CA SER A 162 -11.67 -7.15 2.95
C SER A 162 -10.34 -7.13 2.20
N CYS A 163 -10.16 -6.24 1.22
CA CYS A 163 -8.85 -6.08 0.55
C CYS A 163 -7.76 -5.59 1.51
N TYR A 164 -8.09 -4.69 2.44
CA TYR A 164 -7.12 -4.21 3.42
C TYR A 164 -6.76 -5.31 4.43
N GLU A 165 -7.73 -6.07 4.92
CA GLU A 165 -7.48 -7.19 5.83
C GLU A 165 -6.62 -8.27 5.16
N LEU A 166 -6.91 -8.60 3.89
CA LEU A 166 -6.07 -9.47 3.08
C LEU A 166 -4.64 -8.92 2.95
N PHE A 167 -4.52 -7.63 2.62
CA PHE A 167 -3.22 -6.97 2.49
C PHE A 167 -2.38 -7.10 3.76
N VAL A 168 -2.96 -6.78 4.93
CA VAL A 168 -2.25 -6.86 6.23
C VAL A 168 -1.78 -8.28 6.49
N LYS A 169 -2.66 -9.26 6.31
CA LYS A 169 -2.33 -10.69 6.46
C LYS A 169 -1.14 -11.08 5.56
N GLN A 170 -1.15 -10.63 4.31
CA GLN A 170 -0.08 -10.96 3.37
C GLN A 170 1.26 -10.31 3.71
N ILE A 171 1.26 -9.06 4.21
CA ILE A 171 2.49 -8.43 4.70
C ILE A 171 3.04 -9.20 5.90
N ASP A 172 2.18 -9.51 6.88
CA ASP A 172 2.60 -10.24 8.08
C ASP A 172 3.18 -11.62 7.72
N GLU A 173 2.59 -12.33 6.75
CA GLU A 173 3.12 -13.59 6.20
C GLU A 173 4.51 -13.41 5.58
N ILE A 174 4.69 -12.42 4.69
CA ILE A 174 5.96 -12.15 4.02
C ILE A 174 7.03 -11.83 5.06
N CYS A 175 6.73 -10.91 5.97
CA CYS A 175 7.67 -10.46 6.98
C CYS A 175 8.05 -11.55 7.98
N THR A 176 7.07 -12.38 8.40
CA THR A 176 7.33 -13.51 9.30
C THR A 176 8.25 -14.54 8.65
N LYS A 177 7.99 -14.93 7.40
CA LYS A 177 8.83 -15.91 6.69
C LYS A 177 10.26 -15.42 6.48
N ASN A 178 10.39 -14.13 6.18
CA ASN A 178 11.67 -13.51 5.86
C ASN A 178 12.38 -12.91 7.09
N LYS A 179 11.76 -12.96 8.27
CA LYS A 179 12.27 -12.38 9.53
C LYS A 179 12.64 -10.89 9.41
N ILE A 180 11.83 -10.13 8.69
CA ILE A 180 12.00 -8.69 8.48
C ILE A 180 10.92 -7.90 9.23
N ASP A 181 11.24 -6.67 9.64
CA ASP A 181 10.25 -5.77 10.23
C ASP A 181 9.29 -5.24 9.15
N ASN A 182 7.98 -5.28 9.45
CA ASN A 182 6.92 -4.72 8.63
C ASN A 182 7.21 -3.27 8.17
N LYS A 183 7.79 -2.44 9.05
CA LYS A 183 8.15 -1.04 8.76
C LYS A 183 9.20 -0.91 7.67
N ILE A 184 10.13 -1.87 7.57
CA ILE A 184 11.19 -1.86 6.56
C ILE A 184 10.59 -2.18 5.19
N LEU A 185 9.73 -3.20 5.12
CA LEU A 185 9.02 -3.56 3.90
C LEU A 185 8.06 -2.46 3.43
N ASP A 186 7.31 -1.84 4.35
CA ASP A 186 6.36 -0.77 4.03
C ASP A 186 7.05 0.42 3.36
N LYS A 187 8.23 0.84 3.83
CA LYS A 187 8.98 1.96 3.21
C LYS A 187 9.30 1.71 1.73
N LEU A 188 9.70 0.48 1.39
CA LEU A 188 9.95 0.08 0.01
C LEU A 188 8.64 0.05 -0.79
N LEU A 189 7.62 -0.62 -0.28
CA LEU A 189 6.34 -0.78 -0.96
C LEU A 189 5.65 0.57 -1.18
N MET A 190 5.71 1.50 -0.23
CA MET A 190 5.14 2.83 -0.38
C MET A 190 5.82 3.62 -1.50
N SER A 191 7.16 3.54 -1.60
CA SER A 191 7.94 4.18 -2.66
C SER A 191 7.65 3.55 -4.02
N LEU A 192 7.62 2.22 -4.08
CA LEU A 192 7.28 1.45 -5.30
C LEU A 192 5.85 1.76 -5.77
N GLY A 193 4.90 1.85 -4.84
CA GLY A 193 3.50 2.16 -5.13
C GLY A 193 3.27 3.58 -5.64
N GLN A 194 4.12 4.53 -5.22
CA GLN A 194 4.15 5.87 -5.80
C GLN A 194 4.77 5.85 -7.20
N ALA A 195 5.87 5.11 -7.39
CA ALA A 195 6.51 4.94 -8.68
C ALA A 195 5.55 4.34 -9.73
N LEU A 196 4.81 3.28 -9.37
CA LEU A 196 3.78 2.64 -10.20
C LEU A 196 2.67 3.60 -10.62
N LYS A 197 2.16 4.41 -9.68
CA LYS A 197 1.14 5.43 -9.98
C LYS A 197 1.66 6.50 -10.93
N ASN A 198 2.92 6.91 -10.80
CA ASN A 198 3.51 7.93 -11.66
C ASN A 198 3.81 7.39 -13.06
N ALA A 199 4.35 6.17 -13.15
CA ALA A 199 4.60 5.49 -14.42
C ALA A 199 3.32 5.29 -15.24
N THR A 200 2.19 5.02 -14.59
CA THR A 200 0.87 4.87 -15.22
C THR A 200 0.18 6.19 -15.56
N LYS A 201 0.57 7.31 -14.96
CA LYS A 201 0.09 8.65 -15.36
C LYS A 201 0.82 9.17 -16.60
N ALA A 202 2.11 8.91 -16.72
CA ALA A 202 2.91 9.30 -17.88
C ALA A 202 2.38 8.68 -19.19
N THR A 203 1.71 7.52 -19.12
CA THR A 203 1.13 6.81 -20.27
C THR A 203 -0.25 7.29 -20.71
N LYS A 204 -1.02 8.00 -19.88
CA LYS A 204 -2.33 8.53 -20.32
C LYS A 204 -2.21 9.59 -21.42
N ASN A 205 -1.02 10.15 -21.63
CA ASN A 205 -0.72 11.07 -22.73
C ASN A 205 -0.21 10.37 -24.00
N SER A 206 -0.10 9.04 -24.01
CA SER A 206 0.32 8.24 -25.17
C SER A 206 -0.52 6.94 -25.25
N ILE A 207 -1.62 7.00 -26.01
CA ILE A 207 -2.37 5.91 -26.68
C ILE A 207 -2.51 4.56 -25.95
N SER A 208 -3.78 4.20 -25.68
CA SER A 208 -4.35 2.85 -25.49
C SER A 208 -3.79 1.96 -24.36
N LEU A 209 -4.50 1.95 -23.23
CA LEU A 209 -4.27 1.11 -22.04
C LEU A 209 -4.68 -0.36 -22.20
N GLU A 210 -5.18 -0.79 -23.36
CA GLU A 210 -5.80 -2.12 -23.52
C GLU A 210 -4.76 -3.23 -23.79
N SER A 211 -3.58 -2.89 -24.32
CA SER A 211 -2.50 -3.85 -24.59
C SER A 211 -1.55 -4.06 -23.42
N ASP A 212 -1.29 -3.03 -22.63
CA ASP A 212 -0.33 -3.08 -21.50
C ASP A 212 -0.95 -3.76 -20.26
N TYR A 213 -2.28 -3.66 -20.09
CA TYR A 213 -3.00 -4.36 -19.02
C TYR A 213 -3.11 -5.87 -19.27
N LYS A 214 -3.41 -6.28 -20.51
CA LYS A 214 -3.38 -7.69 -20.90
C LYS A 214 -2.00 -8.32 -20.72
N ARG A 215 -0.92 -7.54 -20.76
CA ARG A 215 0.43 -8.00 -20.44
C ARG A 215 0.62 -8.18 -18.93
N PHE A 216 0.16 -7.25 -18.10
CA PHE A 216 0.16 -7.43 -16.64
C PHE A 216 -0.72 -8.60 -16.18
N GLU A 217 -1.89 -8.83 -16.78
CA GLU A 217 -2.75 -9.98 -16.46
C GLU A 217 -2.17 -11.32 -16.96
N LYS A 218 -1.55 -11.38 -18.14
CA LYS A 218 -0.86 -12.61 -18.62
C LYS A 218 0.28 -13.08 -17.70
N PHE A 219 0.92 -12.16 -16.99
CA PHE A 219 2.00 -12.48 -16.05
C PHE A 219 1.50 -12.90 -14.65
N LEU A 220 0.24 -12.60 -14.32
CA LEU A 220 -0.38 -12.92 -13.02
C LEU A 220 -1.27 -14.17 -13.09
N ASP A 221 -1.49 -14.74 -14.27
CA ASP A 221 -2.20 -16.01 -14.45
C ASP A 221 -1.29 -17.21 -14.06
N PRO A 222 -1.58 -17.94 -12.97
CA PRO A 222 -0.77 -19.09 -12.54
C PRO A 222 -0.78 -20.24 -13.54
N THR A 223 -1.75 -20.29 -14.45
CA THR A 223 -1.93 -21.43 -15.37
C THR A 223 -0.96 -21.42 -16.55
N GLN A 224 -0.40 -20.26 -16.92
CA GLN A 224 0.58 -20.19 -18.03
C GLN A 224 2.03 -20.44 -17.62
N ASN A 225 2.37 -20.33 -16.33
CA ASN A 225 3.71 -20.67 -15.82
C ASN A 225 3.90 -22.16 -15.50
N ALA A 226 2.82 -22.96 -15.50
CA ALA A 226 2.89 -24.41 -15.29
C ALA A 226 3.30 -25.17 -16.56
N SER A 227 3.10 -24.59 -17.75
CA SER A 227 3.40 -25.25 -19.04
C SER A 227 4.85 -25.10 -19.50
N GLN A 228 5.72 -24.43 -18.74
CA GLN A 228 7.16 -24.30 -19.05
C GLN A 228 8.06 -25.12 -18.11
N LEU A 229 7.50 -25.99 -17.28
CA LEU A 229 8.25 -26.92 -16.41
C LEU A 229 8.08 -28.39 -16.80
N ILE A 230 7.52 -28.66 -17.98
CA ILE A 230 7.44 -29.99 -18.58
C ILE A 230 7.92 -29.87 -20.02
N GLU A 231 9.21 -29.61 -20.21
CA GLU A 231 10.03 -29.94 -21.39
C GLU A 231 11.38 -29.23 -21.25
N THR A 232 12.29 -29.87 -20.51
CA THR A 232 13.71 -30.11 -20.81
C THR A 232 14.40 -30.67 -19.58
#